data_AF-A0A2V9PWA1-F1
#
_entry.id   AF-A0A2V9PWA1-F1
#
_cell.length_a   1.000
_cell.length_b   1.000
_cell.length_c   1.000
_cell.angle_alpha   90.00
_cell.angle_beta   90.00
_cell.angle_gamma   90.00
#
_symmetry.space_group_name_H-M   'P 1'
#
loop_
_entity.id
_entity.type
_entity.pdbx_description
1 polymer ?
#
loop_
_entity_poly.entity_id
_entity_poly.type
_entity_poly.pdbx_seq_one_letter_code
_entity_poly.pdbx_strand_id
1 'polypeptide(L)' 'VYGADDPKAGAVHSALHVLNHPALNHRVDVRAGVLAGRCAEILQEFFRSRR' A
#
# COMPACT_ATOMS: atom_id res chain seq x y z
N VAL A 1 -3.36 3.86 -8.17
CA VAL A 1 -4.09 4.45 -7.02
C VAL A 1 -4.31 3.36 -5.99
N TYR A 2 -4.06 3.61 -4.70
CA TYR A 2 -4.37 2.65 -3.63
C TYR A 2 -4.74 3.39 -2.32
N GLY A 3 -5.26 2.65 -1.33
CA GLY A 3 -5.75 3.16 -0.06
C GLY A 3 -4.73 3.13 1.09
N ALA A 4 -4.89 2.19 2.01
CA ALA A 4 -3.98 2.04 3.16
C ALA A 4 -2.65 1.40 2.77
N ASP A 5 -1.57 1.83 3.43
CA ASP A 5 -0.26 1.22 3.30
C ASP A 5 -0.17 -0.14 4.00
N ASP A 6 0.66 -1.01 3.45
CA ASP A 6 1.10 -2.24 4.12
C ASP A 6 2.53 -2.06 4.65
N PRO A 7 2.72 -1.75 5.95
CA PRO A 7 4.05 -1.56 6.51
C PRO A 7 4.89 -2.85 6.56
N LYS A 8 4.28 -4.03 6.41
CA LYS A 8 5.00 -5.32 6.47
C LYS A 8 5.49 -5.76 5.10
N ALA A 9 4.70 -5.57 4.06
CA ALA A 9 4.99 -6.14 2.74
C ALA A 9 4.77 -5.19 1.55
N GLY A 10 4.39 -3.94 1.78
CA GLY A 10 4.11 -2.97 0.71
C GLY A 10 5.34 -2.69 -0.17
N ALA A 11 5.17 -2.71 -1.49
CA ALA A 11 6.27 -2.58 -2.46
C ALA A 11 6.32 -1.24 -3.21
N VAL A 12 5.45 -0.31 -2.84
CA VAL A 12 5.43 1.04 -3.42
C VAL A 12 6.38 1.97 -2.67
N HIS A 13 6.25 2.05 -1.34
CA HIS A 13 7.08 2.90 -0.46
C HIS A 13 7.16 2.38 1.00
N SER A 14 6.86 1.09 1.23
CA SER A 14 6.93 0.48 2.57
C SER A 14 8.14 -0.44 2.67
N ALA A 15 7.96 -1.76 2.56
CA ALA A 15 9.03 -2.73 2.63
C ALA A 15 9.97 -2.66 1.42
N LEU A 16 9.44 -2.35 0.23
CA LEU A 16 10.21 -2.23 -1.01
C LEU A 16 9.75 -1.02 -1.82
N HIS A 17 10.60 -0.58 -2.76
CA HIS A 17 10.39 0.57 -3.63
C HIS A 17 10.52 0.14 -5.11
N VAL A 18 9.66 -0.80 -5.52
CA VAL A 18 9.79 -1.49 -6.82
C VAL A 18 9.26 -0.64 -7.97
N LEU A 19 8.06 -0.09 -7.80
CA LEU A 19 7.26 0.51 -8.88
C LEU A 19 7.96 1.64 -9.65
N ASN A 20 8.84 2.39 -8.96
CA ASN A 20 9.62 3.48 -9.56
C ASN A 20 11.11 3.32 -9.27
N HIS A 21 11.62 2.09 -9.20
CA HIS A 21 13.05 1.83 -9.06
C HIS A 21 13.86 2.47 -10.21
N PRO A 22 15.02 3.11 -9.96
CA PRO A 22 15.76 3.88 -10.98
C PRO A 22 16.07 3.11 -12.27
N ALA A 23 16.35 1.80 -12.17
CA ALA A 23 16.67 0.93 -13.30
C ALA A 23 15.49 0.60 -14.23
N LEU A 24 14.26 0.98 -13.89
CA LEU A 24 13.09 0.74 -14.73
C LEU A 24 12.97 1.79 -15.84
N ASN A 25 12.57 1.34 -17.02
CA ASN A 25 12.36 2.16 -18.21
C ASN A 25 11.05 2.95 -18.21
N HIS A 26 10.17 2.71 -17.22
CA HIS A 26 8.89 3.38 -17.09
C HIS A 26 8.69 3.91 -15.67
N ARG A 27 7.93 5.02 -15.55
CA ARG A 27 7.56 5.64 -14.28
C ARG A 27 6.05 5.63 -14.14
N VAL A 28 5.57 5.04 -13.05
CA VAL A 28 4.15 4.96 -12.75
C VAL A 28 3.77 6.13 -11.85
N ASP A 29 2.73 6.87 -12.24
CA ASP A 29 2.09 7.85 -11.36
C ASP A 29 1.28 7.12 -10.28
N VAL A 30 1.61 7.38 -9.02
CA VAL A 30 1.01 6.70 -7.88
C VAL A 30 0.28 7.69 -6.99
N ARG A 31 -1.05 7.59 -7.01
CA ARG A 31 -1.89 8.25 -6.01
C ARG A 31 -2.10 7.33 -4.80
N ALA A 32 -1.36 7.65 -3.75
CA ALA A 32 -1.39 7.00 -2.44
C ALA A 32 -2.52 7.50 -1.54
N GLY A 33 -2.90 6.71 -0.53
CA GLY A 33 -3.67 7.18 0.60
C GLY A 33 -5.18 7.42 0.38
N VAL A 34 -5.75 6.98 -0.75
CA VAL A 34 -7.15 7.26 -1.07
C VAL A 34 -8.07 6.49 -0.13
N LEU A 35 -8.79 7.21 0.74
CA LEU A 35 -9.62 6.63 1.80
C LEU A 35 -8.83 5.71 2.75
N ALA A 36 -7.53 5.97 2.97
CA ALA A 36 -6.64 5.11 3.74
C ALA A 36 -7.20 4.70 5.10
N GLY A 37 -7.81 5.62 5.85
CA GLY A 37 -8.45 5.31 7.14
C GLY A 37 -9.54 4.24 7.02
N ARG A 38 -10.46 4.39 6.06
CA ARG A 38 -11.54 3.42 5.82
C ARG A 38 -11.00 2.07 5.35
N CYS A 39 -10.01 2.08 4.47
CA CYS A 39 -9.35 0.83 4.03
C CYS A 39 -8.65 0.11 5.19
N ALA A 40 -7.97 0.87 6.07
CA ALA A 40 -7.30 0.31 7.24
C ALA A 40 -8.31 -0.27 8.24
N GLU A 41 -9.42 0.42 8.49
CA GLU A 41 -10.51 -0.06 9.36
C GLU A 41 -11.05 -1.42 8.89
N ILE A 42 -11.33 -1.57 7.59
CA ILE A 42 -11.82 -2.83 7.01
C ILE A 42 -10.82 -3.98 7.23
N LEU A 43 -9.54 -3.73 6.97
CA LEU A 43 -8.48 -4.74 7.16
C LEU A 43 -8.33 -5.12 8.64
N GLN A 44 -8.36 -4.13 9.54
CA GLN A 44 -8.26 -4.36 10.97
C GLN A 44 -9.44 -5.16 11.51
N GLU A 45 -10.66 -4.85 11.08
CA GLU A 45 -11.86 -5.58 11.47
C GLU A 45 -11.78 -7.04 11.02
N PHE A 46 -11.41 -7.28 9.77
CA PHE A 46 -11.23 -8.63 9.21
C PHE A 46 -10.23 -9.48 9.98
N PHE A 47 -9.05 -8.93 10.31
CA PHE A 47 -8.04 -9.69 11.05
C PHE A 47 -8.38 -9.82 12.53
N ARG A 48 -9.12 -8.86 13.12
CA ARG A 48 -9.60 -8.98 14.50
C ARG A 48 -10.61 -10.11 14.65
N SER A 49 -11.50 -10.30 13.68
CA SER A 49 -12.54 -11.35 13.74
C SER A 49 -12.01 -12.77 13.54
N ARG A 50 -10.73 -12.95 13.21
CA ARG A 50 -10.09 -14.25 12.92
C ARG A 50 -8.98 -14.61 13.92
N ARG A 51 -8.91 -13.88 15.03
CA ARG A 51 -7.98 -14.11 16.15
C ARG A 51 -8.75 -14.62 17.34
#